data_AF-A0A673H997-F1
#
_entry.id   AF-A0A673H997-F1
#
_cell.length_a   1.000
_cell.length_b   1.000
_cell.length_c   1.000
_cell.angle_alpha   90.00
_cell.angle_beta   90.00
_cell.angle_gamma   90.00
#
_symmetry.space_group_name_H-M   'P 1'
#
loop_
_entity.id
_entity.type
_entity.pdbx_description
1 polymer ?
#
loop_
_entity_poly.entity_id
_entity_poly.type
_entity_poly.pdbx_seq_one_letter_code
_entity_poly.pdbx_strand_id
1 'polypeptide(L)'
;MSHSTFRTSYHRTFGTPVYSPVSSRIGGRYISSSVPTRSVDFRSRSSAPAPRLSYDKVDFSLAGAINQEFLATRSNEKRELQELNDRFASFIEKVRYLEQQNSKLTLELGQYKDQQQGPSGRINELCQQEMREMRRQLELMGKDRDQMQLERDNLAEDVALLKQRLNEEMQKRQEAENNLTLFRKDVDDATLARLELERKIESLMDEIEFLKKMHDEEIQDVQVSVQSQQMKMEVMETSSRPDLTAALRDIRAQYESIATKNMQESEEWYKSKFADLTDSAKRNAEAMRQAKQENNDLRRQIQAQNCDIDALKSTNEALLRQMREMEEQFATEAGNYQDTVSRLEDEIRHLKEEMSRHLREYQDLLNVKMALDIEIVVKESTKEKSRDEKKDSYGQGESDKD
;
A
#
# COMPACT_ATOMS: atom_id res chain seq x y z
N MET A 1 10.32 16.84 17.04
CA MET A 1 10.74 16.25 15.76
C MET A 1 9.75 15.15 15.44
N SER A 2 9.02 15.33 14.33
CA SER A 2 8.42 14.31 13.47
C SER A 2 7.61 13.18 14.12
N HIS A 3 6.31 13.42 14.29
CA HIS A 3 5.31 12.35 14.42
C HIS A 3 5.10 11.67 13.05
N SER A 4 5.35 10.37 12.97
CA SER A 4 5.00 9.55 11.80
C SER A 4 3.93 8.55 12.20
N THR A 5 2.75 8.73 11.65
CA THR A 5 1.55 7.91 11.84
C THR A 5 1.59 6.72 10.90
N PHE A 6 1.60 5.51 11.45
CA PHE A 6 1.31 4.28 10.71
C PHE A 6 -0.20 4.09 10.63
N ARG A 7 -0.75 4.02 9.41
CA ARG A 7 -2.07 3.44 9.14
C ARG A 7 -1.90 2.24 8.21
N THR A 8 -2.06 1.06 8.78
CA THR A 8 -2.34 -0.19 8.06
C THR A 8 -3.84 -0.37 7.96
N SER A 9 -4.37 -0.63 6.77
CA SER A 9 -5.76 -1.08 6.58
C SER A 9 -5.77 -2.41 5.82
N TYR A 10 -6.37 -3.41 6.46
CA TYR A 10 -6.58 -4.75 5.95
C TYR A 10 -7.52 -4.79 4.74
N HIS A 11 -7.16 -5.64 3.79
CA HIS A 11 -7.98 -6.11 2.67
C HIS A 11 -9.08 -7.07 3.15
N ARG A 12 -10.28 -6.96 2.56
CA ARG A 12 -11.09 -8.13 2.15
C ARG A 12 -11.78 -7.88 0.81
N THR A 13 -11.54 -8.82 -0.08
CA THR A 13 -11.99 -8.98 -1.46
C THR A 13 -13.36 -9.67 -1.52
N PHE A 14 -14.20 -9.30 -2.50
CA PHE A 14 -15.12 -10.11 -3.33
C PHE A 14 -15.82 -9.05 -4.22
N GLY A 15 -15.84 -9.03 -5.54
CA GLY A 15 -15.89 -10.02 -6.60
C GLY A 15 -16.51 -9.29 -7.81
N THR A 16 -15.97 -9.45 -9.01
CA THR A 16 -16.52 -8.95 -10.29
C THR A 16 -17.25 -10.11 -11.00
N PRO A 17 -17.84 -10.00 -12.22
CA PRO A 17 -18.01 -8.84 -13.11
C PRO A 17 -19.42 -8.72 -13.75
N VAL A 18 -19.81 -7.55 -14.28
CA VAL A 18 -20.65 -7.49 -15.50
C VAL A 18 -20.20 -6.34 -16.41
N TYR A 19 -19.98 -6.71 -17.66
CA TYR A 19 -19.64 -5.90 -18.82
C TYR A 19 -20.69 -4.83 -19.16
N SER A 20 -20.22 -3.67 -19.61
CA SER A 20 -20.92 -2.79 -20.55
C SER A 20 -20.03 -2.60 -21.78
N PRO A 21 -20.62 -2.38 -22.97
CA PRO A 21 -19.99 -1.49 -23.93
C PRO A 21 -20.95 -0.36 -24.33
N VAL A 22 -20.52 0.89 -24.12
CA VAL A 22 -19.96 1.80 -25.14
C VAL A 22 -21.05 2.58 -25.87
N SER A 23 -21.08 3.86 -25.52
CA SER A 23 -21.65 4.96 -26.29
C SER A 23 -20.67 5.36 -27.40
N SER A 24 -21.20 5.70 -28.57
CA SER A 24 -20.53 6.67 -29.43
C SER A 24 -21.56 7.59 -30.09
N ARG A 25 -21.28 8.88 -29.94
CA ARG A 25 -21.92 10.03 -30.60
C ARG A 25 -21.50 10.10 -32.07
N ILE A 26 -22.23 10.97 -32.79
CA ILE A 26 -21.94 11.74 -34.02
C ILE A 26 -23.16 11.53 -34.94
N GLY A 27 -23.81 12.53 -35.52
CA GLY A 27 -23.59 13.96 -35.63
C GLY A 27 -24.79 14.52 -36.42
N GLY A 28 -25.07 15.81 -36.27
CA GLY A 28 -26.20 16.43 -36.96
C GLY A 28 -26.03 16.49 -38.48
N ARG A 29 -27.16 16.60 -39.18
CA ARG A 29 -27.31 17.43 -40.37
C ARG A 29 -28.80 17.62 -40.67
N TYR A 30 -29.17 18.88 -40.72
CA TYR A 30 -30.37 19.48 -41.27
C TYR A 30 -30.44 19.22 -42.79
N ILE A 31 -31.62 18.96 -43.35
CA ILE A 31 -32.05 19.39 -44.70
C ILE A 31 -33.59 19.50 -44.73
N SER A 32 -34.04 20.45 -45.53
CA SER A 32 -35.39 20.99 -45.69
C SER A 32 -36.43 20.06 -46.32
N SER A 33 -37.69 20.46 -46.08
CA SER A 33 -38.83 20.59 -47.01
C SER A 33 -39.32 19.39 -47.84
N SER A 34 -40.63 19.16 -47.75
CA SER A 34 -41.56 19.29 -48.88
C SER A 34 -43.00 19.06 -48.41
N VAL A 35 -43.90 19.89 -48.94
CA VAL A 35 -45.36 19.86 -48.70
C VAL A 35 -46.00 19.02 -49.81
N PRO A 36 -46.99 18.16 -49.53
CA PRO A 36 -47.79 17.57 -50.59
C PRO A 36 -49.02 18.44 -50.86
N THR A 37 -49.14 18.88 -52.11
CA THR A 37 -50.37 19.40 -52.71
C THR A 37 -51.12 18.27 -53.42
N ARG A 38 -52.45 18.20 -53.25
CA ARG A 38 -53.41 17.47 -54.09
C ARG A 38 -54.81 17.83 -53.60
N SER A 39 -55.85 18.01 -54.40
CA SER A 39 -56.06 18.28 -55.83
C SER A 39 -57.58 18.56 -55.90
N VAL A 40 -57.97 19.63 -56.57
CA VAL A 40 -59.37 20.06 -56.75
C VAL A 40 -59.95 19.34 -57.96
N ASP A 41 -61.06 18.63 -57.77
CA ASP A 41 -61.81 18.01 -58.88
C ASP A 41 -62.90 18.95 -59.40
N PHE A 42 -62.75 19.26 -60.68
CA PHE A 42 -63.65 19.96 -61.57
C PHE A 42 -64.91 19.10 -61.80
N ARG A 43 -66.11 19.67 -61.64
CA ARG A 43 -67.32 19.11 -62.27
C ARG A 43 -67.83 20.04 -63.37
N SER A 44 -67.71 19.53 -64.59
CA SER A 44 -68.13 20.11 -65.84
C SER A 44 -69.66 20.21 -65.95
N ARG A 45 -70.10 21.36 -66.46
CA ARG A 45 -71.45 21.63 -66.95
C ARG A 45 -71.77 20.69 -68.12
N SER A 46 -72.86 19.93 -68.02
CA SER A 46 -73.49 19.25 -69.15
C SER A 46 -74.61 20.12 -69.72
N SER A 47 -74.42 20.61 -70.94
CA SER A 47 -75.40 21.29 -71.78
C SER A 47 -76.34 20.27 -72.42
N ALA A 48 -77.64 20.35 -72.13
CA ALA A 48 -78.68 19.63 -72.86
C ALA A 48 -79.29 20.54 -73.96
N PRO A 49 -79.71 19.98 -75.11
CA PRO A 49 -80.11 20.74 -76.30
C PRO A 49 -81.55 21.26 -76.23
N ALA A 50 -81.79 22.38 -76.92
CA ALA A 50 -83.10 23.02 -77.05
C ALA A 50 -84.07 22.21 -77.94
N PRO A 51 -85.36 22.07 -77.58
CA PRO A 51 -86.37 21.58 -78.50
C PRO A 51 -86.87 22.73 -79.38
N ARG A 52 -86.89 22.49 -80.69
CA ARG A 52 -87.49 23.38 -81.68
C ARG A 52 -88.94 22.95 -81.97
N LEU A 53 -89.82 23.94 -81.89
CA LEU A 53 -91.06 24.18 -82.65
C LEU A 53 -92.30 23.30 -82.40
N SER A 54 -93.37 23.96 -81.94
CA SER A 54 -94.53 24.20 -82.82
C SER A 54 -95.27 25.47 -82.40
N TYR A 55 -95.69 26.26 -83.38
CA TYR A 55 -96.34 27.55 -83.24
C TYR A 55 -97.78 27.36 -82.74
N ASP A 56 -98.02 27.64 -81.46
CA ASP A 56 -99.27 28.27 -81.02
C ASP A 56 -99.12 28.81 -79.59
N LYS A 57 -99.42 30.11 -79.43
CA LYS A 57 -99.53 30.88 -78.17
C LYS A 57 -98.35 30.80 -77.18
N VAL A 58 -97.48 31.81 -77.25
CA VAL A 58 -96.49 32.14 -76.20
C VAL A 58 -97.19 32.59 -74.90
N ASP A 59 -97.09 31.75 -73.87
CA ASP A 59 -97.62 31.97 -72.52
C ASP A 59 -96.59 32.66 -71.62
N PHE A 60 -96.79 33.95 -71.35
CA PHE A 60 -95.94 34.78 -70.49
C PHE A 60 -95.94 34.35 -69.01
N SER A 61 -96.87 33.47 -68.59
CA SER A 61 -96.92 32.94 -67.23
C SER A 61 -95.76 31.95 -66.96
N LEU A 62 -95.38 31.15 -67.96
CA LEU A 62 -94.36 30.12 -67.82
C LEU A 62 -92.93 30.71 -67.70
N ALA A 63 -92.63 31.80 -68.41
CA ALA A 63 -91.35 32.50 -68.31
C ALA A 63 -91.16 33.22 -66.96
N GLY A 64 -92.24 33.74 -66.38
CA GLY A 64 -92.25 34.33 -65.04
C GLY A 64 -91.97 33.28 -63.94
N ALA A 65 -92.61 32.11 -64.05
CA ALA A 65 -92.38 30.99 -63.14
C ALA A 65 -90.92 30.48 -63.19
N ILE A 66 -90.34 30.33 -64.38
CA ILE A 66 -88.94 29.88 -64.55
C ILE A 66 -87.94 30.89 -63.96
N ASN A 67 -88.19 32.20 -64.10
CA ASN A 67 -87.33 33.23 -63.50
C ASN A 67 -87.46 33.28 -61.97
N GLN A 68 -88.66 33.03 -61.44
CA GLN A 68 -88.90 32.94 -60.00
C GLN A 68 -88.22 31.69 -59.39
N GLU A 69 -88.26 30.57 -60.12
CA GLU A 69 -87.56 29.33 -59.78
C GLU A 69 -86.03 29.49 -59.87
N PHE A 70 -85.51 30.25 -60.85
CA PHE A 70 -84.10 30.60 -60.95
C PHE A 70 -83.61 31.52 -59.82
N LEU A 71 -84.43 32.50 -59.42
CA LEU A 71 -84.13 33.34 -58.25
C LEU A 71 -84.18 32.52 -56.95
N ALA A 72 -85.11 31.57 -56.85
CA ALA A 72 -85.20 30.66 -55.71
C ALA A 72 -84.01 29.70 -55.63
N THR A 73 -83.60 29.08 -56.74
CA THR A 73 -82.41 28.20 -56.80
C THR A 73 -81.14 28.98 -56.52
N ARG A 74 -80.96 30.18 -57.09
CA ARG A 74 -79.82 31.05 -56.78
C ARG A 74 -79.82 31.53 -55.32
N SER A 75 -80.99 31.81 -54.75
CA SER A 75 -81.11 32.13 -53.32
C SER A 75 -80.79 30.93 -52.44
N ASN A 76 -81.13 29.72 -52.88
CA ASN A 76 -80.83 28.49 -52.17
C ASN A 76 -79.33 28.15 -52.25
N GLU A 77 -78.72 28.24 -53.44
CA GLU A 77 -77.27 28.12 -53.65
C GLU A 77 -76.49 29.16 -52.82
N LYS A 78 -76.99 30.41 -52.75
CA LYS A 78 -76.39 31.44 -51.90
C LYS A 78 -76.45 31.07 -50.42
N ARG A 79 -77.55 30.46 -49.96
CA ARG A 79 -77.69 29.99 -48.57
C ARG A 79 -76.76 28.81 -48.29
N GLU A 80 -76.68 27.84 -49.20
CA GLU A 80 -75.76 26.69 -49.09
C GLU A 80 -74.29 27.15 -49.08
N LEU A 81 -73.93 28.12 -49.91
CA LEU A 81 -72.59 28.74 -49.89
C LEU A 81 -72.34 29.53 -48.60
N GLN A 82 -73.36 30.15 -48.03
CA GLN A 82 -73.26 30.85 -46.75
C GLN A 82 -73.06 29.86 -45.59
N GLU A 83 -73.84 28.77 -45.53
CA GLU A 83 -73.66 27.71 -44.53
C GLU A 83 -72.30 27.03 -44.66
N LEU A 84 -71.82 26.82 -45.89
CA LEU A 84 -70.48 26.28 -46.14
C LEU A 84 -69.40 27.28 -45.68
N ASN A 85 -69.59 28.58 -45.93
CA ASN A 85 -68.69 29.63 -45.46
C ASN A 85 -68.66 29.69 -43.93
N ASP A 86 -69.81 29.62 -43.26
CA ASP A 86 -69.93 29.59 -41.80
C ASP A 86 -69.23 28.36 -41.21
N ARG A 87 -69.36 27.19 -41.86
CA ARG A 87 -68.59 25.99 -41.49
C ARG A 87 -67.10 26.19 -41.69
N PHE A 88 -66.66 26.81 -42.79
CA PHE A 88 -65.25 27.13 -43.00
C PHE A 88 -64.73 28.13 -41.97
N ALA A 89 -65.50 29.14 -41.60
CA ALA A 89 -65.16 30.08 -40.54
C ALA A 89 -64.97 29.34 -39.21
N SER A 90 -65.90 28.44 -38.85
CA SER A 90 -65.78 27.62 -37.64
C SER A 90 -64.56 26.67 -37.66
N PHE A 91 -64.21 26.11 -38.83
CA PHE A 91 -63.03 25.27 -38.99
C PHE A 91 -61.74 26.08 -38.88
N ILE A 92 -61.69 27.28 -39.49
CA ILE A 92 -60.55 28.20 -39.37
C ILE A 92 -60.38 28.64 -37.91
N GLU A 93 -61.45 28.93 -37.18
CA GLU A 93 -61.40 29.22 -35.75
C GLU A 93 -60.88 28.01 -34.95
N LYS A 94 -61.33 26.80 -35.28
CA LYS A 94 -60.85 25.58 -34.61
C LYS A 94 -59.37 25.32 -34.89
N VAL A 95 -58.91 25.52 -36.11
CA VAL A 95 -57.49 25.41 -36.48
C VAL A 95 -56.67 26.45 -35.73
N ARG A 96 -57.11 27.72 -35.69
CA ARG A 96 -56.44 28.76 -34.89
C ARG A 96 -56.38 28.43 -33.41
N TYR A 97 -57.47 27.90 -32.85
CA TYR A 97 -57.51 27.44 -31.47
C TYR A 97 -56.51 26.29 -31.22
N LEU A 98 -56.46 25.30 -32.10
CA LEU A 98 -55.53 24.18 -32.00
C LEU A 98 -54.07 24.62 -32.23
N GLU A 99 -53.81 25.54 -33.15
CA GLU A 99 -52.49 26.16 -33.34
C GLU A 99 -52.06 26.94 -32.11
N GLN A 100 -52.97 27.70 -31.50
CA GLN A 100 -52.72 28.41 -30.25
C GLN A 100 -52.43 27.43 -29.09
N GLN A 101 -53.21 26.35 -28.99
CA GLN A 101 -52.95 25.30 -28.00
C GLN A 101 -51.62 24.57 -28.24
N ASN A 102 -51.31 24.20 -29.49
CA ASN A 102 -50.03 23.58 -29.83
C ASN A 102 -48.85 24.51 -29.57
N SER A 103 -49.00 25.81 -29.85
CA SER A 103 -48.00 26.83 -29.54
C SER A 103 -47.77 26.90 -28.02
N LYS A 104 -48.85 26.93 -27.24
CA LYS A 104 -48.78 26.91 -25.77
C LYS A 104 -48.10 25.64 -25.24
N LEU A 105 -48.50 24.45 -25.73
CA LEU A 105 -47.90 23.18 -25.33
C LEU A 105 -46.41 23.09 -25.73
N THR A 106 -46.04 23.64 -26.88
CA THR A 106 -44.64 23.68 -27.32
C THR A 106 -43.79 24.58 -26.41
N LEU A 107 -44.34 25.72 -25.99
CA LEU A 107 -43.70 26.61 -25.03
C LEU A 107 -43.57 25.96 -23.64
N GLU A 108 -44.62 25.29 -23.16
CA GLU A 108 -44.58 24.55 -21.90
C GLU A 108 -43.54 23.42 -21.94
N LEU A 109 -43.49 22.63 -23.02
CA LEU A 109 -42.46 21.61 -23.22
C LEU A 109 -41.04 22.18 -23.28
N GLY A 110 -40.85 23.36 -23.89
CA GLY A 110 -39.59 24.08 -23.88
C GLY A 110 -39.18 24.45 -22.46
N GLN A 111 -40.08 25.05 -21.68
CA GLN A 111 -39.84 25.44 -20.29
C GLN A 111 -39.52 24.24 -19.38
N TYR A 112 -40.21 23.10 -19.55
CA TYR A 112 -39.90 21.88 -18.80
C TYR A 112 -38.52 21.32 -19.15
N LYS A 113 -38.12 21.36 -20.43
CA LYS A 113 -36.78 20.92 -20.85
C LYS A 113 -35.69 21.85 -20.32
N ASP A 114 -35.91 23.16 -20.33
CA ASP A 114 -34.98 24.15 -19.78
C ASP A 114 -34.88 24.06 -18.26
N GLN A 115 -35.98 23.77 -17.55
CA GLN A 115 -35.96 23.49 -16.11
C GLN A 115 -35.18 22.22 -15.77
N GLN A 116 -35.30 21.15 -16.58
CA GLN A 116 -34.53 19.93 -16.38
C GLN A 116 -33.04 20.08 -16.74
N GLN A 117 -32.71 20.82 -17.81
CA GLN A 117 -31.32 21.12 -18.18
C GLN A 117 -30.68 22.25 -17.37
N GLY A 118 -31.46 22.98 -16.58
CA GLY A 118 -30.99 24.08 -15.74
C GLY A 118 -30.21 23.61 -14.49
N PRO A 119 -30.58 24.07 -13.28
CA PRO A 119 -29.80 23.82 -12.06
C PRO A 119 -29.51 22.35 -11.78
N SER A 120 -30.45 21.46 -12.08
CA SER A 120 -30.34 20.02 -11.82
C SER A 120 -29.36 19.32 -12.78
N GLY A 121 -29.34 19.70 -14.07
CA GLY A 121 -28.35 19.22 -15.04
C GLY A 121 -26.93 19.64 -14.67
N ARG A 122 -26.75 20.91 -14.29
CA ARG A 122 -25.45 21.44 -13.85
C ARG A 122 -24.92 20.73 -12.59
N ILE A 123 -25.77 20.46 -11.61
CA ILE A 123 -25.39 19.73 -10.39
C ILE A 123 -24.99 18.29 -10.73
N ASN A 124 -25.74 17.62 -11.61
CA ASN A 124 -25.39 16.27 -12.08
C ASN A 124 -24.05 16.25 -12.84
N GLU A 125 -23.78 17.25 -13.68
CA GLU A 125 -22.49 17.36 -14.38
C GLU A 125 -21.32 17.59 -13.43
N LEU A 126 -21.47 18.45 -12.42
CA LEU A 126 -20.46 18.66 -11.38
C LEU A 126 -20.23 17.38 -10.57
N CYS A 127 -21.29 16.71 -10.13
CA CYS A 127 -21.18 15.43 -9.42
C CYS A 127 -20.48 14.36 -10.30
N GLN A 128 -20.79 14.30 -11.59
CA GLN A 128 -20.09 13.40 -12.53
C GLN A 128 -18.63 13.79 -12.77
N GLN A 129 -18.28 15.08 -12.73
CA GLN A 129 -16.90 15.54 -12.80
C GLN A 129 -16.12 15.12 -11.56
N GLU A 130 -16.66 15.38 -10.37
CA GLU A 130 -16.07 14.95 -9.10
C GLU A 130 -15.90 13.43 -9.04
N MET A 131 -16.91 12.65 -9.44
CA MET A 131 -16.78 11.19 -9.51
C MET A 131 -15.68 10.72 -10.47
N ARG A 132 -15.49 11.40 -11.61
CA ARG A 132 -14.41 11.09 -12.55
C ARG A 132 -13.05 11.43 -11.97
N GLU A 133 -12.94 12.58 -11.31
CA GLU A 133 -11.69 13.02 -10.67
C GLU A 133 -11.30 12.09 -9.51
N MET A 134 -12.25 11.71 -8.65
CA MET A 134 -12.01 10.74 -7.57
C MET A 134 -11.58 9.37 -8.11
N ARG A 135 -12.17 8.90 -9.23
CA ARG A 135 -11.73 7.66 -9.90
C ARG A 135 -10.31 7.79 -10.43
N ARG A 136 -9.98 8.91 -11.08
CA ARG A 136 -8.63 9.19 -11.58
C ARG A 136 -7.59 9.23 -10.46
N GLN A 137 -7.92 9.85 -9.33
CA GLN A 137 -7.05 9.87 -8.16
C GLN A 137 -6.85 8.47 -7.58
N LEU A 138 -7.90 7.66 -7.49
CA LEU A 138 -7.81 6.27 -7.03
C LEU A 138 -6.94 5.42 -7.96
N GLU A 139 -7.05 5.60 -9.28
CA GLU A 139 -6.19 4.93 -10.26
C GLU A 139 -4.72 5.34 -10.13
N LEU A 140 -4.43 6.64 -9.93
CA LEU A 140 -3.07 7.11 -9.71
C LEU A 140 -2.49 6.57 -8.41
N MET A 141 -3.22 6.66 -7.30
CA MET A 141 -2.81 6.08 -6.03
C MET A 141 -2.62 4.56 -6.13
N GLY A 142 -3.44 3.87 -6.93
CA GLY A 142 -3.28 2.44 -7.21
C GLY A 142 -1.95 2.15 -7.92
N LYS A 143 -1.61 2.92 -8.96
CA LYS A 143 -0.33 2.79 -9.67
C LYS A 143 0.87 3.08 -8.78
N ASP A 144 0.80 4.15 -7.99
CA ASP A 144 1.88 4.52 -7.07
C ASP A 144 2.06 3.43 -6.01
N ARG A 145 0.97 2.88 -5.46
CA ARG A 145 1.03 1.74 -4.53
C ARG A 145 1.68 0.52 -5.18
N ASP A 146 1.28 0.18 -6.40
CA ASP A 146 1.80 -1.00 -7.10
C ASP A 146 3.29 -0.82 -7.45
N GLN A 147 3.72 0.39 -7.79
CA GLN A 147 5.13 0.74 -7.97
C GLN A 147 5.93 0.60 -6.67
N MET A 148 5.43 1.18 -5.57
CA MET A 148 6.08 1.06 -4.25
C MET A 148 6.14 -0.39 -3.76
N GLN A 149 5.13 -1.20 -4.09
CA GLN A 149 5.13 -2.63 -3.77
C GLN A 149 6.22 -3.37 -4.55
N LEU A 150 6.39 -3.08 -5.84
CA LEU A 150 7.46 -3.67 -6.65
C LEU A 150 8.85 -3.26 -6.15
N GLU A 151 9.05 -1.98 -5.82
CA GLU A 151 10.32 -1.50 -5.24
C GLU A 151 10.61 -2.18 -3.90
N ARG A 152 9.60 -2.35 -3.04
CA ARG A 152 9.72 -3.10 -1.78
C ARG A 152 10.14 -4.55 -2.03
N ASP A 153 9.49 -5.23 -2.96
CA ASP A 153 9.76 -6.64 -3.23
C ASP A 153 11.17 -6.84 -3.82
N ASN A 154 11.61 -5.94 -4.72
CA ASN A 154 12.99 -5.92 -5.22
C ASN A 154 14.00 -5.69 -4.08
N LEU A 155 13.78 -4.71 -3.20
CA LEU A 155 14.65 -4.46 -2.06
C LEU A 155 14.68 -5.64 -1.08
N ALA A 156 13.56 -6.36 -0.93
CA ALA A 156 13.50 -7.56 -0.10
C ALA A 156 14.37 -8.70 -0.68
N GLU A 157 14.35 -8.87 -2.01
CA GLU A 157 15.22 -9.82 -2.72
C GLU A 157 16.70 -9.42 -2.58
N ASP A 158 17.05 -8.16 -2.79
CA ASP A 158 18.42 -7.65 -2.61
C ASP A 158 18.93 -7.89 -1.18
N VAL A 159 18.10 -7.61 -0.16
CA VAL A 159 18.44 -7.87 1.24
C VAL A 159 18.65 -9.37 1.49
N ALA A 160 17.84 -10.24 0.89
CA ALA A 160 18.00 -11.69 1.01
C ALA A 160 19.32 -12.16 0.38
N LEU A 161 19.66 -11.68 -0.82
CA LEU A 161 20.91 -11.97 -1.51
C LEU A 161 22.13 -11.48 -0.73
N LEU A 162 22.07 -10.26 -0.17
CA LEU A 162 23.14 -9.71 0.66
C LEU A 162 23.33 -10.52 1.95
N LYS A 163 22.24 -10.96 2.59
CA LYS A 163 22.30 -11.85 3.77
C LYS A 163 22.94 -13.20 3.42
N GLN A 164 22.57 -13.79 2.29
CA GLN A 164 23.19 -15.03 1.83
C GLN A 164 24.69 -14.85 1.61
N ARG A 165 25.09 -13.80 0.87
CA ARG A 165 26.50 -13.50 0.60
C ARG A 165 27.29 -13.24 1.89
N LEU A 166 26.69 -12.54 2.85
CA LEU A 166 27.30 -12.33 4.17
C LEU A 166 27.54 -13.66 4.89
N ASN A 167 26.56 -14.56 4.90
CA ASN A 167 26.71 -15.89 5.51
C ASN A 167 27.82 -16.71 4.85
N GLU A 168 27.89 -16.70 3.52
CA GLU A 168 28.96 -17.37 2.76
C GLU A 168 30.35 -16.80 3.11
N GLU A 169 30.49 -15.47 3.18
CA GLU A 169 31.77 -14.85 3.57
C GLU A 169 32.12 -15.10 5.05
N MET A 170 31.14 -15.13 5.95
CA MET A 170 31.36 -15.53 7.34
C MET A 170 31.87 -16.97 7.44
N GLN A 171 31.30 -17.88 6.66
CA GLN A 171 31.73 -19.28 6.61
C GLN A 171 33.17 -19.38 6.08
N LYS A 172 33.48 -18.73 4.96
CA LYS A 172 34.85 -18.70 4.41
C LYS A 172 35.86 -18.12 5.40
N ARG A 173 35.50 -17.04 6.11
CA ARG A 173 36.35 -16.46 7.16
C ARG A 173 36.61 -17.47 8.27
N GLN A 174 35.56 -18.17 8.74
CA GLN A 174 35.70 -19.20 9.78
C GLN A 174 36.60 -20.36 9.33
N GLU A 175 36.43 -20.83 8.09
CA GLU A 175 37.28 -21.87 7.50
C GLU A 175 38.75 -21.40 7.40
N ALA A 176 38.99 -20.16 6.96
CA ALA A 176 40.33 -19.57 6.90
C ALA A 176 40.96 -19.42 8.30
N GLU A 177 40.19 -19.02 9.31
CA GLU A 177 40.65 -18.93 10.70
C GLU A 177 41.01 -20.30 11.26
N ASN A 178 40.17 -21.31 11.03
CA ASN A 178 40.46 -22.69 11.41
C ASN A 178 41.75 -23.19 10.76
N ASN A 179 41.92 -22.97 9.45
CA ASN A 179 43.14 -23.34 8.74
C ASN A 179 44.38 -22.62 9.29
N LEU A 180 44.26 -21.33 9.62
CA LEU A 180 45.36 -20.58 10.23
C LEU A 180 45.74 -21.14 11.61
N THR A 181 44.76 -21.58 12.41
CA THR A 181 45.06 -22.23 13.70
C THR A 181 45.75 -23.59 13.52
N LEU A 182 45.38 -24.35 12.50
CA LEU A 182 46.05 -25.60 12.15
C LEU A 182 47.48 -25.35 11.70
N PHE A 183 47.70 -24.40 10.78
CA PHE A 183 49.05 -24.07 10.34
C PHE A 183 49.95 -23.54 11.46
N ARG A 184 49.40 -22.78 12.42
CA ARG A 184 50.18 -22.38 13.61
C ARG A 184 50.64 -23.59 14.41
N LYS A 185 49.73 -24.55 14.64
CA LYS A 185 50.09 -25.80 15.32
C LYS A 185 51.14 -26.58 14.54
N ASP A 186 51.00 -26.71 13.22
CA ASP A 186 51.99 -27.41 12.38
C ASP A 186 53.36 -26.74 12.43
N VAL A 187 53.41 -25.40 12.48
CA VAL A 187 54.65 -24.64 12.66
C VAL A 187 55.23 -24.91 14.05
N ASP A 188 54.43 -24.86 15.10
CA ASP A 188 54.89 -25.16 16.46
C ASP A 188 55.46 -26.59 16.55
N ASP A 189 54.74 -27.59 16.02
CA ASP A 189 55.18 -28.98 15.96
C ASP A 189 56.48 -29.14 15.17
N ALA A 190 56.62 -28.45 14.03
CA ALA A 190 57.85 -28.43 13.24
C ALA A 190 59.02 -27.75 13.97
N THR A 191 58.76 -26.68 14.74
CA THR A 191 59.80 -26.03 15.54
C THR A 191 60.27 -26.91 16.69
N LEU A 192 59.37 -27.66 17.34
CA LEU A 192 59.73 -28.64 18.36
C LEU A 192 60.61 -29.75 17.76
N ALA A 193 60.21 -30.32 16.63
CA ALA A 193 61.00 -31.33 15.94
C ALA A 193 62.40 -30.81 15.54
N ARG A 194 62.49 -29.54 15.09
CA ARG A 194 63.78 -28.89 14.79
C ARG A 194 64.67 -28.79 16.04
N LEU A 195 64.12 -28.33 17.16
CA LEU A 195 64.84 -28.20 18.44
C LEU A 195 65.30 -29.56 18.98
N GLU A 196 64.49 -30.61 18.82
CA GLU A 196 64.87 -31.98 19.18
C GLU A 196 66.05 -32.49 18.34
N LEU A 197 66.03 -32.24 17.04
CA LEU A 197 67.14 -32.57 16.14
C LEU A 197 68.40 -31.76 16.46
N GLU A 198 68.28 -30.46 16.74
CA GLU A 198 69.39 -29.59 17.16
C GLU A 198 70.06 -30.15 18.44
N ARG A 199 69.27 -30.48 19.46
CA ARG A 199 69.79 -31.14 20.69
C ARG A 199 70.46 -32.48 20.40
N LYS A 200 69.93 -33.26 19.45
CA LYS A 200 70.54 -34.53 19.08
C LYS A 200 71.88 -34.33 18.38
N ILE A 201 72.00 -33.30 17.54
CA ILE A 201 73.25 -32.91 16.91
C ILE A 201 74.26 -32.48 17.96
N GLU A 202 73.89 -31.60 18.89
CA GLU A 202 74.74 -31.16 20.01
C GLU A 202 75.25 -32.35 20.82
N SER A 203 74.35 -33.25 21.23
CA SER A 203 74.72 -34.47 21.96
C SER A 203 75.68 -35.38 21.18
N LEU A 204 75.52 -35.50 19.87
CA LEU A 204 76.44 -36.29 19.03
C LEU A 204 77.78 -35.58 18.84
N MET A 205 77.80 -34.25 18.78
CA MET A 205 79.03 -33.47 18.72
C MET A 205 79.83 -33.60 20.02
N ASP A 206 79.16 -33.51 21.17
CA ASP A 206 79.77 -33.73 22.49
C ASP A 206 80.37 -35.13 22.60
N GLU A 207 79.67 -36.16 22.10
CA GLU A 207 80.17 -37.54 22.06
C GLU A 207 81.41 -37.66 21.15
N ILE A 208 81.40 -37.03 19.97
CA ILE A 208 82.57 -37.01 19.07
C ILE A 208 83.76 -36.32 19.74
N GLU A 209 83.53 -35.19 20.42
CA GLU A 209 84.59 -34.48 21.11
C GLU A 209 85.15 -35.27 22.29
N PHE A 210 84.28 -35.96 23.04
CA PHE A 210 84.68 -36.89 24.09
C PHE A 210 85.56 -38.01 23.53
N LEU A 211 85.12 -38.69 22.46
CA LEU A 211 85.89 -39.75 21.82
C LEU A 211 87.24 -39.27 21.27
N LYS A 212 87.31 -38.05 20.73
CA LYS A 212 88.57 -37.44 20.28
C LYS A 212 89.53 -37.21 21.44
N LYS A 213 89.06 -36.62 22.55
CA LYS A 213 89.87 -36.41 23.76
C LYS A 213 90.39 -37.72 24.32
N MET A 214 89.53 -38.74 24.42
CA MET A 214 89.94 -40.08 24.85
C MET A 214 91.01 -40.67 23.93
N HIS A 215 90.87 -40.52 22.61
CA HIS A 215 91.87 -41.03 21.66
C HIS A 215 93.20 -40.27 21.74
N ASP A 216 93.16 -38.95 21.89
CA ASP A 216 94.36 -38.13 22.07
C ASP A 216 95.09 -38.48 23.37
N GLU A 217 94.35 -38.75 24.46
CA GLU A 217 94.90 -39.26 25.72
C GLU A 217 95.54 -40.64 25.55
N GLU A 218 94.87 -41.59 24.87
CA GLU A 218 95.44 -42.91 24.58
C GLU A 218 96.72 -42.83 23.74
N ILE A 219 96.75 -41.96 22.71
CA ILE A 219 97.95 -41.72 21.90
C ILE A 219 99.06 -41.15 22.77
N GLN A 220 98.75 -40.16 23.62
CA GLN A 220 99.72 -39.55 24.51
C GLN A 220 100.30 -40.58 25.49
N ASP A 221 99.47 -41.45 26.07
CA ASP A 221 99.90 -42.53 26.95
C ASP A 221 100.82 -43.54 26.23
N VAL A 222 100.49 -43.92 24.99
CA VAL A 222 101.35 -44.78 24.17
C VAL A 222 102.66 -44.09 23.82
N GLN A 223 102.63 -42.80 23.47
CA GLN A 223 103.82 -42.02 23.10
C GLN A 223 104.75 -41.81 24.30
N VAL A 224 104.18 -41.55 25.49
CA VAL A 224 104.91 -41.51 26.77
C VAL A 224 105.48 -42.89 27.09
N SER A 225 104.74 -43.98 26.88
CA SER A 225 105.25 -45.34 27.10
C SER A 225 106.45 -45.64 26.19
N VAL A 226 106.38 -45.28 24.90
CA VAL A 226 107.48 -45.44 23.93
C VAL A 226 108.67 -44.53 24.25
N GLN A 227 108.45 -43.25 24.56
CA GLN A 227 109.51 -42.33 24.97
C GLN A 227 110.12 -42.74 26.31
N SER A 228 109.36 -43.29 27.26
CA SER A 228 109.88 -43.83 28.51
C SER A 228 110.77 -45.06 28.27
N GLN A 229 110.43 -45.86 27.26
CA GLN A 229 111.27 -46.97 26.80
C GLN A 229 112.54 -46.46 26.07
N GLN A 230 112.46 -45.34 25.33
CA GLN A 230 113.61 -44.72 24.64
C GLN A 230 114.52 -43.87 25.57
N MET A 231 113.96 -43.14 26.55
CA MET A 231 114.70 -42.30 27.50
C MET A 231 115.30 -43.09 28.66
N LYS A 232 114.75 -44.26 29.04
CA LYS A 232 115.48 -45.23 29.88
C LYS A 232 116.79 -45.71 29.24
N MET A 233 116.98 -45.48 27.94
CA MET A 233 118.17 -45.85 27.19
C MET A 233 119.16 -44.68 26.99
N GLU A 234 118.73 -43.41 27.13
CA GLU A 234 119.55 -42.23 26.75
C GLU A 234 119.73 -41.16 27.83
N VAL A 235 118.89 -41.12 28.88
CA VAL A 235 119.04 -40.16 30.00
C VAL A 235 119.80 -40.81 31.15
N MET A 236 121.01 -41.25 30.85
CA MET A 236 122.06 -41.51 31.84
C MET A 236 123.21 -40.49 31.68
N GLU A 237 123.00 -39.26 31.19
CA GLU A 237 124.08 -38.26 31.25
C GLU A 237 123.60 -36.79 31.23
N THR A 238 123.61 -36.20 32.44
CA THR A 238 123.93 -34.80 32.79
C THR A 238 123.13 -33.64 32.16
N SER A 239 122.36 -32.92 32.99
CA SER A 239 122.43 -31.45 33.00
C SER A 239 122.02 -30.84 34.35
N SER A 240 122.67 -29.73 34.65
CA SER A 240 122.79 -29.05 35.94
C SER A 240 121.50 -28.39 36.41
N ARG A 241 121.24 -28.49 37.72
CA ARG A 241 120.17 -27.82 38.46
C ARG A 241 120.13 -26.30 38.17
N PRO A 242 119.10 -25.78 37.48
CA PRO A 242 118.63 -24.42 37.72
C PRO A 242 118.03 -24.38 39.13
N ASP A 243 117.93 -23.22 39.77
CA ASP A 243 117.29 -23.08 41.08
C ASP A 243 115.77 -23.34 40.96
N LEU A 244 115.46 -24.64 40.91
CA LEU A 244 114.15 -25.24 40.77
C LEU A 244 113.21 -24.74 41.87
N THR A 245 113.77 -24.38 43.02
CA THR A 245 113.01 -23.92 44.19
C THR A 245 112.35 -22.58 43.95
N ALA A 246 113.01 -21.64 43.25
CA ALA A 246 112.45 -20.32 42.93
C ALA A 246 111.39 -20.41 41.82
N ALA A 247 111.67 -21.13 40.74
CA ALA A 247 110.73 -21.36 39.65
C ALA A 247 109.49 -22.16 40.10
N LEU A 248 109.66 -23.19 40.93
CA LEU A 248 108.53 -23.92 41.53
C LEU A 248 107.68 -23.05 42.47
N ARG A 249 108.31 -22.11 43.20
CA ARG A 249 107.58 -21.14 44.04
C ARG A 249 106.75 -20.18 43.20
N ASP A 250 107.29 -19.67 42.09
CA ASP A 250 106.60 -18.73 41.21
C ASP A 250 105.47 -19.41 40.41
N ILE A 251 105.72 -20.62 39.89
CA ILE A 251 104.69 -21.45 39.26
C ILE A 251 103.56 -21.75 40.25
N ARG A 252 103.90 -22.11 41.50
CA ARG A 252 102.88 -22.33 42.54
C ARG A 252 102.08 -21.07 42.85
N ALA A 253 102.73 -19.92 42.98
CA ALA A 253 102.04 -18.65 43.20
C ALA A 253 101.13 -18.27 42.03
N GLN A 254 101.53 -18.53 40.79
CA GLN A 254 100.69 -18.34 39.60
C GLN A 254 99.49 -19.29 39.59
N TYR A 255 99.68 -20.58 39.92
CA TYR A 255 98.56 -21.52 40.04
C TYR A 255 97.59 -21.15 41.16
N GLU A 256 98.09 -20.72 42.32
CA GLU A 256 97.23 -20.23 43.41
C GLU A 256 96.46 -18.96 43.01
N SER A 257 97.09 -18.04 42.27
CA SER A 257 96.44 -16.84 41.71
C SER A 257 95.39 -17.17 40.64
N ILE A 258 95.67 -18.13 39.75
CA ILE A 258 94.72 -18.56 38.71
C ILE A 258 93.55 -19.31 39.36
N ALA A 259 93.81 -20.18 40.33
CA ALA A 259 92.76 -20.92 41.04
C ALA A 259 91.83 -19.98 41.83
N THR A 260 92.38 -18.97 42.50
CA THR A 260 91.58 -17.96 43.20
C THR A 260 90.77 -17.08 42.25
N LYS A 261 91.36 -16.64 41.12
CA LYS A 261 90.62 -15.92 40.07
C LYS A 261 89.51 -16.76 39.45
N ASN A 262 89.79 -18.01 39.09
CA ASN A 262 88.79 -18.92 38.50
C ASN A 262 87.62 -19.16 39.47
N MET A 263 87.91 -19.32 40.77
CA MET A 263 86.89 -19.43 41.80
C MET A 263 86.01 -18.17 41.88
N GLN A 264 86.62 -16.98 41.90
CA GLN A 264 85.91 -15.71 41.95
C GLN A 264 85.06 -15.47 40.69
N GLU A 265 85.63 -15.69 39.52
CA GLU A 265 84.93 -15.57 38.23
C GLU A 265 83.75 -16.55 38.15
N SER A 266 83.93 -17.78 38.63
CA SER A 266 82.85 -18.76 38.70
C SER A 266 81.74 -18.31 39.68
N GLU A 267 82.10 -17.81 40.86
CA GLU A 267 81.12 -17.27 41.81
C GLU A 267 80.36 -16.08 41.25
N GLU A 268 81.04 -15.12 40.63
CA GLU A 268 80.43 -13.95 40.01
C GLU A 268 79.52 -14.35 38.84
N TRP A 269 79.96 -15.30 38.02
CA TRP A 269 79.15 -15.87 36.94
C TRP A 269 77.87 -16.52 37.47
N TYR A 270 77.97 -17.35 38.51
CA TYR A 270 76.80 -17.97 39.14
C TYR A 270 75.90 -16.90 39.76
N LYS A 271 76.44 -15.93 40.49
CA LYS A 271 75.66 -14.81 41.08
C LYS A 271 74.91 -14.04 40.00
N SER A 272 75.56 -13.72 38.88
CA SER A 272 74.93 -13.04 37.74
C SER A 272 73.83 -13.91 37.12
N LYS A 273 74.07 -15.22 36.92
CA LYS A 273 73.06 -16.12 36.37
C LYS A 273 71.86 -16.30 37.30
N PHE A 274 72.08 -16.39 38.61
CA PHE A 274 71.00 -16.43 39.58
C PHE A 274 70.21 -15.12 39.59
N ALA A 275 70.87 -13.96 39.48
CA ALA A 275 70.20 -12.67 39.38
C ALA A 275 69.34 -12.59 38.11
N ASP A 276 69.88 -12.97 36.95
CA ASP A 276 69.17 -12.97 35.66
C ASP A 276 67.93 -13.88 35.71
N LEU A 277 68.07 -15.10 36.24
CA LEU A 277 66.96 -16.04 36.39
C LEU A 277 65.90 -15.50 37.35
N THR A 278 66.33 -14.90 38.47
CA THR A 278 65.43 -14.30 39.45
C THR A 278 64.65 -13.13 38.85
N ASP A 279 65.31 -12.26 38.10
CA ASP A 279 64.66 -11.12 37.46
C ASP A 279 63.77 -11.53 36.30
N SER A 280 64.14 -12.56 35.53
CA SER A 280 63.26 -13.17 34.53
C SER A 280 62.01 -13.77 35.17
N ALA A 281 62.16 -14.48 36.29
CA ALA A 281 61.03 -15.04 37.05
C ALA A 281 60.09 -13.94 37.59
N LYS A 282 60.64 -12.83 38.10
CA LYS A 282 59.85 -11.67 38.55
C LYS A 282 59.07 -11.04 37.39
N ARG A 283 59.71 -10.79 36.24
CA ARG A 283 59.02 -10.23 35.05
C ARG A 283 57.90 -11.15 34.57
N ASN A 284 58.13 -12.46 34.55
CA ASN A 284 57.09 -13.42 34.19
C ASN A 284 55.93 -13.42 35.20
N ALA A 285 56.22 -13.36 36.51
CA ALA A 285 55.19 -13.25 37.55
C ALA A 285 54.37 -11.95 37.42
N GLU A 286 55.01 -10.83 37.11
CA GLU A 286 54.35 -9.54 36.85
C GLU A 286 53.48 -9.60 35.59
N ALA A 287 53.98 -10.16 34.49
CA ALA A 287 53.22 -10.35 33.25
C ALA A 287 51.99 -11.24 33.48
N MET A 288 52.15 -12.34 34.23
CA MET A 288 51.03 -13.20 34.63
C MET A 288 50.01 -12.48 35.51
N ARG A 289 50.46 -11.62 36.43
CA ARG A 289 49.57 -10.80 37.27
C ARG A 289 48.81 -9.78 36.42
N GLN A 290 49.47 -9.13 35.47
CA GLN A 290 48.84 -8.17 34.57
C GLN A 290 47.81 -8.85 33.66
N ALA A 291 48.15 -9.97 33.04
CA ALA A 291 47.22 -10.75 32.22
C ALA A 291 45.99 -11.21 33.02
N LYS A 292 46.16 -11.60 34.29
CA LYS A 292 45.03 -11.91 35.19
C LYS A 292 44.18 -10.69 35.50
N GLN A 293 44.78 -9.51 35.69
CA GLN A 293 44.04 -8.28 35.93
C GLN A 293 43.22 -7.90 34.69
N GLU A 294 43.83 -7.91 33.51
CA GLU A 294 43.14 -7.65 32.23
C GLU A 294 42.00 -8.63 31.99
N ASN A 295 42.19 -9.92 32.29
CA ASN A 295 41.12 -10.92 32.20
C ASN A 295 39.94 -10.60 33.13
N ASN A 296 40.22 -10.17 34.37
CA ASN A 296 39.18 -9.76 35.31
C ASN A 296 38.44 -8.50 34.87
N ASP A 297 39.15 -7.52 34.31
CA ASP A 297 38.54 -6.29 33.80
C ASP A 297 37.66 -6.55 32.58
N LEU A 298 38.10 -7.42 31.65
CA LEU A 298 37.27 -7.89 30.54
C LEU A 298 36.03 -8.64 31.02
N ARG A 299 36.16 -9.50 32.05
CA ARG A 299 35.00 -10.19 32.65
C ARG A 299 33.99 -9.19 33.24
N ARG A 300 34.48 -8.15 33.93
CA ARG A 300 33.61 -7.08 34.47
C ARG A 300 32.93 -6.30 33.34
N GLN A 301 33.64 -6.00 32.26
CA GLN A 301 33.07 -5.33 31.08
C GLN A 301 31.98 -6.17 30.42
N ILE A 302 32.21 -7.48 30.25
CA ILE A 302 31.19 -8.41 29.74
C ILE A 302 29.95 -8.40 30.65
N GLN A 303 30.13 -8.45 31.97
CA GLN A 303 29.02 -8.41 32.91
C GLN A 303 28.24 -7.10 32.81
N ALA A 304 28.92 -5.95 32.72
CA ALA A 304 28.28 -4.65 32.55
C ALA A 304 27.48 -4.58 31.24
N GLN A 305 28.06 -5.01 30.13
CA GLN A 305 27.37 -5.05 28.84
C GLN A 305 26.16 -5.99 28.86
N ASN A 306 26.24 -7.14 29.54
CA ASN A 306 25.08 -8.03 29.70
C ASN A 306 23.96 -7.36 30.51
N CYS A 307 24.29 -6.64 31.59
CA CYS A 307 23.30 -5.86 32.34
C CYS A 307 22.64 -4.80 31.47
N ASP A 308 23.39 -4.08 30.64
CA ASP A 308 22.86 -3.07 29.73
C ASP A 308 21.94 -3.70 28.67
N ILE A 309 22.32 -4.86 28.12
CA ILE A 309 21.48 -5.63 27.18
C ILE A 309 20.16 -6.02 27.85
N ASP A 310 20.19 -6.54 29.07
CA ASP A 310 18.98 -6.98 29.77
C ASP A 310 18.09 -5.80 30.18
N ALA A 311 18.68 -4.66 30.55
CA ALA A 311 17.95 -3.42 30.77
C ALA A 311 17.27 -2.91 29.48
N LEU A 312 17.97 -2.93 28.35
CA LEU A 312 17.42 -2.55 27.05
C LEU A 312 16.31 -3.51 26.60
N LYS A 313 16.45 -4.82 26.82
CA LYS A 313 15.37 -5.79 26.56
C LYS A 313 14.14 -5.51 27.41
N SER A 314 14.32 -5.28 28.72
CA SER A 314 13.22 -4.95 29.64
C SER A 314 12.49 -3.67 29.24
N THR A 315 13.23 -2.62 28.85
CA THR A 315 12.62 -1.38 28.36
C THR A 315 11.89 -1.58 27.03
N ASN A 316 12.44 -2.39 26.12
CA ASN A 316 11.77 -2.74 24.86
C ASN A 316 10.46 -3.51 25.10
N GLU A 317 10.47 -4.51 25.99
CA GLU A 317 9.26 -5.24 26.37
C GLU A 317 8.20 -4.34 27.02
N ALA A 318 8.62 -3.38 27.85
CA ALA A 318 7.73 -2.39 28.44
C ALA A 318 7.08 -1.50 27.36
N LEU A 319 7.87 -0.99 26.41
CA LEU A 319 7.37 -0.18 25.29
C LEU A 319 6.42 -0.97 24.38
N LEU A 320 6.73 -2.22 24.05
CA LEU A 320 5.85 -3.09 23.28
C LEU A 320 4.53 -3.37 24.00
N ARG A 321 4.57 -3.51 25.33
CA ARG A 321 3.36 -3.66 26.14
C ARG A 321 2.52 -2.38 26.13
N GLN A 322 3.14 -1.23 26.33
CA GLN A 322 2.46 0.07 26.25
C GLN A 322 1.83 0.30 24.86
N MET A 323 2.52 -0.08 23.79
CA MET A 323 1.98 0.01 22.43
C MET A 323 0.73 -0.85 22.25
N ARG A 324 0.76 -2.10 22.73
CA ARG A 324 -0.42 -2.99 22.69
C ARG A 324 -1.58 -2.46 23.52
N GLU A 325 -1.31 -1.93 24.71
CA GLU A 325 -2.33 -1.30 25.57
C GLU A 325 -2.97 -0.09 24.87
N MET A 326 -2.18 0.75 24.18
CA MET A 326 -2.69 1.86 23.38
C MET A 326 -3.53 1.39 22.17
N GLU A 327 -3.08 0.35 21.47
CA GLU A 327 -3.84 -0.26 20.37
C GLU A 327 -5.19 -0.82 20.84
N GLU A 328 -5.21 -1.49 21.99
CA GLU A 328 -6.45 -2.01 22.60
C GLU A 328 -7.37 -0.87 23.02
N GLN A 329 -6.84 0.19 23.65
CA GLN A 329 -7.61 1.39 24.00
C GLN A 329 -8.25 2.01 22.75
N PHE A 330 -7.49 2.24 21.68
CA PHE A 330 -8.04 2.78 20.43
C PHE A 330 -9.07 1.85 19.79
N ALA A 331 -8.89 0.53 19.87
CA ALA A 331 -9.88 -0.42 19.38
C ALA A 331 -11.20 -0.33 20.17
N THR A 332 -11.12 -0.19 21.50
CA THR A 332 -12.31 0.00 22.34
C THR A 332 -13.00 1.35 22.06
N GLU A 333 -12.25 2.44 21.90
CA GLU A 333 -12.80 3.75 21.55
C GLU A 333 -13.48 3.73 20.18
N ALA A 334 -12.85 3.11 19.18
CA ALA A 334 -13.44 2.92 17.86
C ALA A 334 -14.72 2.09 17.92
N GLY A 335 -14.76 1.03 18.73
CA GLY A 335 -15.97 0.25 19.01
C GLY A 335 -17.07 1.12 19.62
N ASN A 336 -16.76 1.90 20.65
CA ASN A 336 -17.70 2.82 21.27
C ASN A 336 -18.27 3.84 20.25
N TYR A 337 -17.42 4.42 19.39
CA TYR A 337 -17.90 5.31 18.33
C TYR A 337 -18.81 4.59 17.33
N GLN A 338 -18.47 3.37 16.91
CA GLN A 338 -19.31 2.57 16.02
C GLN A 338 -20.67 2.24 16.65
N ASP A 339 -20.72 1.95 17.95
CA ASP A 339 -21.96 1.72 18.70
C ASP A 339 -22.80 2.99 18.77
N THR A 340 -22.17 4.16 19.01
CA THR A 340 -22.91 5.43 18.99
C THR A 340 -23.48 5.77 17.62
N VAL A 341 -22.74 5.50 16.54
CA VAL A 341 -23.22 5.69 15.17
C VAL A 341 -24.40 4.75 14.91
N SER A 342 -24.28 3.47 15.27
CA SER A 342 -25.35 2.48 15.09
C SER A 342 -26.62 2.88 15.84
N ARG A 343 -26.50 3.35 17.09
CA ARG A 343 -27.64 3.87 17.87
C ARG A 343 -28.31 5.08 17.18
N LEU A 344 -27.54 6.02 16.66
CA LEU A 344 -28.09 7.18 15.95
C LEU A 344 -28.75 6.79 14.62
N GLU A 345 -28.17 5.83 13.89
CA GLU A 345 -28.79 5.27 12.69
C GLU A 345 -30.13 4.57 12.99
N ASP A 346 -30.21 3.85 14.11
CA ASP A 346 -31.45 3.24 14.61
C ASP A 346 -32.50 4.29 14.97
N GLU A 347 -32.12 5.36 15.66
CA GLU A 347 -33.01 6.47 15.98
C GLU A 347 -33.53 7.17 14.71
N ILE A 348 -32.67 7.39 13.72
CA ILE A 348 -33.09 7.94 12.42
C ILE A 348 -34.08 7.01 11.72
N ARG A 349 -33.84 5.69 11.73
CA ARG A 349 -34.78 4.71 11.15
C ARG A 349 -36.11 4.75 11.86
N HIS A 350 -36.10 4.73 13.19
CA HIS A 350 -37.31 4.80 14.01
C HIS A 350 -38.13 6.06 13.71
N LEU A 351 -37.49 7.24 13.69
CA LEU A 351 -38.17 8.50 13.38
C LEU A 351 -38.73 8.54 11.95
N LYS A 352 -38.04 7.94 10.97
CA LYS A 352 -38.56 7.81 9.60
C LYS A 352 -39.80 6.91 9.53
N GLU A 353 -39.82 5.83 10.29
CA GLU A 353 -40.98 4.94 10.38
C GLU A 353 -42.17 5.65 11.05
N GLU A 354 -41.93 6.39 12.14
CA GLU A 354 -42.96 7.20 12.80
C GLU A 354 -43.51 8.30 11.88
N MET A 355 -42.64 9.02 11.18
CA MET A 355 -43.04 10.01 10.17
C MET A 355 -43.93 9.38 9.09
N SER A 356 -43.55 8.20 8.60
CA SER A 356 -44.31 7.46 7.59
C SER A 356 -45.66 6.95 8.12
N ARG A 357 -45.75 6.63 9.41
CA ARG A 357 -47.01 6.29 10.09
C ARG A 357 -47.90 7.52 10.17
N HIS A 358 -47.40 8.65 10.64
CA HIS A 358 -48.18 9.88 10.75
C HIS A 358 -48.68 10.36 9.39
N LEU A 359 -47.88 10.28 8.32
CA LEU A 359 -48.33 10.60 6.97
C LEU A 359 -49.51 9.72 6.52
N ARG A 360 -49.50 8.43 6.86
CA ARG A 360 -50.64 7.52 6.60
C ARG A 360 -51.87 7.92 7.40
N GLU A 361 -51.71 8.19 8.70
CA GLU A 361 -52.81 8.65 9.56
C GLU A 361 -53.43 9.97 9.05
N TYR A 362 -52.60 10.92 8.59
CA TYR A 362 -53.09 12.17 7.98
C TYR A 362 -53.84 11.93 6.67
N GLN A 363 -53.35 11.04 5.81
CA GLN A 363 -54.04 10.67 4.57
C GLN A 363 -55.39 10.00 4.87
N ASP A 364 -55.45 9.11 5.86
CA ASP A 364 -56.68 8.45 6.28
C ASP A 364 -57.69 9.47 6.84
N LEU A 365 -57.24 10.41 7.67
CA LEU A 365 -58.09 11.48 8.20
C LEU A 365 -58.60 12.40 7.09
N LEU A 366 -57.76 12.73 6.10
CA LEU A 366 -58.17 13.48 4.91
C LEU A 366 -59.24 12.71 4.12
N ASN A 367 -59.08 11.40 3.93
CA ASN A 367 -60.06 10.56 3.26
C ASN A 367 -61.41 10.58 4.01
N VAL A 368 -61.39 10.48 5.35
CA VAL A 368 -62.60 10.60 6.19
C VAL A 368 -63.23 11.99 6.04
N LYS A 369 -62.43 13.06 6.05
CA LYS A 369 -62.93 14.43 5.85
C LYS A 369 -63.61 14.59 4.50
N MET A 370 -63.01 14.07 3.43
CA MET A 370 -63.60 14.11 2.09
C MET A 370 -64.92 13.32 2.02
N ALA A 371 -64.98 12.15 2.67
CA ALA A 371 -66.22 11.37 2.76
C ALA A 371 -67.33 12.16 3.49
N LEU A 372 -66.99 12.83 4.60
CA LEU A 372 -67.92 13.69 5.33
C LEU A 372 -68.38 14.90 4.50
N ASP A 373 -67.50 15.56 3.76
CA ASP A 373 -67.90 16.66 2.86
C ASP A 373 -68.90 16.19 1.80
N ILE A 374 -68.66 15.01 1.21
CA ILE A 374 -69.58 14.40 0.25
C ILE A 374 -70.93 14.12 0.94
N GLU A 375 -70.93 13.55 2.15
CA GLU A 375 -72.17 13.32 2.90
C GLU A 375 -72.94 14.61 3.19
N ILE A 376 -72.25 15.71 3.53
CA ILE A 376 -72.88 17.01 3.77
C ILE A 376 -73.53 17.52 2.48
N VAL A 377 -72.81 17.51 1.36
CA VAL A 377 -73.34 17.92 0.04
C VAL A 377 -74.55 17.07 -0.36
N VAL A 378 -74.49 15.76 -0.14
CA VAL A 378 -75.61 14.85 -0.40
C VAL A 378 -76.80 15.16 0.52
N LYS A 379 -76.58 15.40 1.81
CA LYS A 379 -77.62 15.77 2.78
C LYS A 379 -78.26 17.13 2.44
N GLU A 380 -77.50 18.10 1.96
CA GLU A 380 -78.03 19.39 1.50
C GLU A 380 -78.86 19.23 0.22
N SER A 381 -78.36 18.51 -0.78
CA SER A 381 -79.10 18.28 -2.03
C SER A 381 -80.41 17.49 -1.84
N THR A 382 -80.44 16.52 -0.93
CA THR A 382 -81.66 15.77 -0.60
C THR A 382 -82.66 16.61 0.19
N LYS A 383 -82.18 17.48 1.09
CA LYS A 383 -83.02 18.49 1.75
C LYS A 383 -83.63 19.47 0.75
N GLU A 384 -82.85 19.99 -0.20
CA GLU A 384 -83.33 20.86 -1.29
C GLU A 384 -84.45 20.17 -2.09
N LYS A 385 -84.21 18.93 -2.55
CA LYS A 385 -85.22 18.11 -3.26
C LYS A 385 -86.50 17.93 -2.43
N SER A 386 -86.38 17.59 -1.15
CA SER A 386 -87.55 17.44 -0.26
C SER A 386 -88.29 18.75 0.03
N ARG A 387 -87.60 19.90 -0.10
CA ARG A 387 -88.20 21.23 0.04
C ARG A 387 -88.92 21.65 -1.23
N ASP A 388 -88.37 21.31 -2.39
CA ASP A 388 -89.01 21.55 -3.68
C ASP A 388 -90.22 20.64 -3.88
N GLU A 389 -90.15 19.37 -3.49
CA GLU A 389 -91.33 18.47 -3.44
C GLU A 389 -92.43 18.99 -2.49
N LYS A 390 -92.07 19.60 -1.35
CA LYS A 390 -93.04 20.27 -0.47
C LYS A 390 -93.63 21.52 -1.10
N LYS A 391 -92.84 22.34 -1.82
CA LYS A 391 -93.36 23.52 -2.54
C LYS A 391 -94.29 23.12 -3.68
N ASP A 392 -93.99 22.05 -4.41
CA ASP A 392 -94.85 21.50 -5.46
C ASP A 392 -96.17 20.96 -4.88
N SER A 393 -96.14 20.34 -3.69
CA SER A 393 -97.35 19.90 -2.99
C SER A 393 -98.22 21.06 -2.46
N TYR A 394 -97.63 22.20 -2.10
CA TYR A 394 -98.37 23.40 -1.71
C TYR A 394 -98.84 24.22 -2.93
N GLY A 395 -98.15 24.13 -4.07
CA GLY A 395 -98.56 24.76 -5.33
C GLY A 395 -99.69 24.04 -6.07
N GLN A 396 -99.92 22.75 -5.81
CA GLN A 396 -101.07 22.00 -6.34
C GLN A 396 -102.32 22.06 -5.45
N GLY A 397 -102.27 22.75 -4.29
CA GLY A 397 -103.39 22.87 -3.35
C GLY A 397 -104.27 24.13 -3.52
N GLU A 398 -103.92 25.07 -4.40
CA GLU A 398 -104.65 26.35 -4.57
C GLU A 398 -105.37 26.47 -5.93
N SER A 399 -105.58 25.37 -6.65
CA SER A 399 -106.28 25.37 -7.96
C SER A 399 -107.57 24.55 -8.00
N ASP A 400 -108.11 24.13 -6.85
CA ASP A 400 -109.42 23.48 -6.75
C ASP A 400 -110.18 23.97 -5.52
N LYS A 401 -110.94 25.06 -5.69
CA LYS A 401 -112.19 25.40 -4.95
C LYS A 401 -112.78 26.70 -5.50
N ASP A 402 -113.57 26.53 -6.55
CA ASP A 402 -114.79 27.33 -6.77
C ASP A 402 -115.85 26.99 -5.70
#